data_AF-A0A392M1W6-F1
#
_entry.id   AF-A0A392M1W6-F1
#
_cell.length_a   1.000
_cell.length_b   1.000
_cell.length_c   1.000
_cell.angle_alpha   90.00
_cell.angle_beta   90.00
_cell.angle_gamma   90.00
#
_symmetry.space_group_name_H-M   'P 1'
#
loop_
_entity.id
_entity.type
_entity.pdbx_description
1 polymer ?
#
loop_
_entity_poly.entity_id
_entity_poly.type
_entity_poly.pdbx_seq_one_letter_code
_entity_poly.pdbx_strand_id
1 'polypeptide(L)'
;MYQQLLAVIDEFQPADQEDSWRWRLNPQFGYTAMSAYQNLILLHRPEAVFNQLQHLVFNNISAAPSKVIAFSWQMLLDRIPTMDNLTLRGLPGGSNINCSFCNAGAETTVHLFLHCGTTANIWYEIAWWIGQPLMLPPSLSHSFSMMVGCRAGKRGKKGMMIIWHSFIWTIWQIRNNRIFNNGVIDVDESVETIKRLSWQWFIGRMQKVPASSTNGGGTQATAFSYDGALFVFRVLPVLFWLLHIVMFVAFFRWTV
;
A
#
# COMPACT_ATOMS: atom_id res chain seq x y z
N MET A 1 -16.40 -39.78 -12.35
CA MET A 1 -16.92 -39.41 -11.02
C MET A 1 -17.34 -40.65 -10.22
N TYR A 2 -18.28 -41.50 -10.70
CA TYR A 2 -18.70 -42.72 -9.99
C TYR A 2 -17.56 -43.71 -9.64
N GLN A 3 -16.69 -44.04 -10.60
CA GLN A 3 -15.57 -44.96 -10.36
C GLN A 3 -14.51 -44.41 -9.39
N GLN A 4 -14.31 -43.10 -9.35
CA GLN A 4 -13.41 -42.45 -8.38
C GLN A 4 -13.98 -42.54 -6.96
N LEU A 5 -15.30 -42.45 -6.81
CA LEU A 5 -15.97 -42.61 -5.53
C LEU A 5 -15.82 -44.05 -5.01
N LEU A 6 -16.04 -45.04 -5.88
CA LEU A 6 -15.88 -46.45 -5.52
C LEU A 6 -14.45 -46.76 -5.07
N ALA A 7 -13.43 -46.24 -5.76
CA ALA A 7 -12.03 -46.41 -5.36
C ALA A 7 -11.71 -45.83 -3.97
N VAL A 8 -12.37 -44.73 -3.57
CA VAL A 8 -12.18 -44.13 -2.24
C VAL A 8 -12.91 -44.92 -1.14
N ILE A 9 -14.02 -45.57 -1.48
CA ILE A 9 -14.82 -46.37 -0.53
C ILE A 9 -14.21 -47.77 -0.34
N ASP A 10 -13.62 -48.36 -1.38
CA ASP A 10 -13.06 -49.72 -1.35
C ASP A 10 -11.91 -49.88 -0.33
N GLU A 11 -11.13 -48.81 -0.12
CA GLU A 11 -10.06 -48.77 0.89
C GLU A 11 -10.56 -48.61 2.34
N PHE A 12 -11.83 -48.27 2.55
CA PHE A 12 -12.37 -47.98 3.87
C PHE A 12 -12.79 -49.26 4.60
N GLN A 13 -12.13 -49.56 5.72
CA GLN A 13 -12.49 -50.63 6.64
C GLN A 13 -13.26 -50.02 7.83
N PRO A 14 -14.58 -50.27 7.96
CA PRO A 14 -15.35 -49.79 9.10
C PRO A 14 -14.79 -50.37 10.40
N ALA A 15 -14.61 -49.52 11.40
CA ALA A 15 -14.20 -49.93 12.74
C ALA A 15 -15.24 -49.42 13.75
N ASP A 16 -15.45 -50.18 14.82
CA ASP A 16 -16.38 -49.82 15.90
C ASP A 16 -15.71 -48.80 16.84
N GLN A 17 -15.56 -47.57 16.32
CA GLN A 17 -14.90 -46.44 16.97
C GLN A 17 -15.70 -45.17 16.66
N GLU A 18 -15.63 -44.15 17.53
CA GLU A 18 -16.27 -42.87 17.23
C GLU A 18 -15.63 -42.20 16.01
N ASP A 19 -16.49 -41.64 15.15
CA ASP A 19 -16.08 -40.92 13.94
C ASP A 19 -15.20 -39.70 14.29
N SER A 20 -14.09 -39.55 13.59
CA SER A 20 -13.17 -38.43 13.77
C SER A 20 -12.68 -37.86 12.44
N TRP A 21 -12.64 -36.53 12.33
CA TRP A 21 -12.06 -35.85 11.19
C TRP A 21 -10.54 -36.00 11.20
N ARG A 22 -9.97 -36.61 10.15
CA ARG A 22 -8.53 -36.79 10.02
C ARG A 22 -7.98 -36.05 8.81
N TRP A 23 -6.90 -35.30 9.04
CA TRP A 23 -6.17 -34.64 7.99
C TRP A 23 -5.23 -35.64 7.30
N ARG A 24 -5.60 -36.12 6.12
CA ARG A 24 -4.86 -37.17 5.38
C ARG A 24 -3.40 -36.79 5.09
N LEU A 25 -3.12 -35.49 4.90
CA LEU A 25 -1.79 -35.00 4.55
C LEU A 25 -0.84 -34.92 5.76
N ASN A 26 -1.36 -34.95 6.99
CA ASN A 26 -0.55 -35.07 8.20
C ASN A 26 -1.36 -35.80 9.31
N PRO A 27 -1.37 -37.15 9.29
CA PRO A 27 -2.18 -37.94 10.21
C PRO A 27 -1.74 -37.84 11.67
N GLN A 28 -0.46 -37.55 11.93
CA GLN A 28 0.09 -37.45 13.30
C GLN A 28 -0.25 -36.12 13.97
N PHE A 29 -0.13 -35.01 13.26
CA PHE A 29 -0.29 -33.67 13.83
C PHE A 29 -1.61 -32.99 13.45
N GLY A 30 -2.43 -33.65 12.64
CA GLY A 30 -3.72 -33.13 12.19
C GLY A 30 -3.59 -31.98 11.20
N TYR A 31 -4.69 -31.24 11.02
CA TYR A 31 -4.72 -30.10 10.12
C TYR A 31 -3.88 -28.95 10.67
N THR A 32 -2.95 -28.45 9.85
CA THR A 32 -2.33 -27.14 10.06
C THR A 32 -2.37 -26.38 8.75
N ALA A 33 -2.62 -25.06 8.81
CA ALA A 33 -2.57 -24.21 7.63
C ALA A 33 -1.24 -24.36 6.88
N MET A 34 -0.12 -24.47 7.62
CA MET A 34 1.22 -24.70 7.06
C MET A 34 1.31 -25.99 6.25
N SER A 35 0.91 -27.14 6.80
CA SER A 35 0.98 -28.43 6.09
C SER A 35 0.08 -28.46 4.86
N ALA A 36 -1.10 -27.82 4.93
CA ALA A 36 -2.00 -27.66 3.80
C ALA A 36 -1.36 -26.83 2.68
N TYR A 37 -0.81 -25.66 3.02
CA TYR A 37 -0.13 -24.80 2.04
C TYR A 37 1.08 -25.48 1.41
N GLN A 38 1.92 -26.17 2.19
CA GLN A 38 3.07 -26.89 1.66
C GLN A 38 2.65 -27.97 0.65
N ASN A 39 1.63 -28.75 0.98
CA ASN A 39 1.11 -29.77 0.06
C ASN A 39 0.47 -29.16 -1.18
N LEU A 40 -0.27 -28.06 -1.05
CA LEU A 40 -0.83 -27.34 -2.20
C LEU A 40 0.28 -26.82 -3.14
N ILE A 41 1.37 -26.26 -2.59
CA ILE A 41 2.53 -25.81 -3.37
C ILE A 41 3.18 -26.97 -4.11
N LEU A 42 3.29 -28.14 -3.49
CA LEU A 42 3.86 -29.34 -4.12
C LEU A 42 2.96 -29.89 -5.24
N LEU A 43 1.65 -29.97 -4.99
CA LEU A 43 0.66 -30.51 -5.92
C LEU A 43 0.42 -29.60 -7.13
N HIS A 44 0.37 -28.29 -6.89
CA HIS A 44 0.01 -27.33 -7.93
C HIS A 44 1.22 -26.64 -8.56
N ARG A 45 2.44 -26.97 -8.09
CA ARG A 45 3.72 -26.32 -8.39
C ARG A 45 3.62 -25.34 -9.55
N PRO A 46 3.08 -24.13 -9.33
CA PRO A 46 3.28 -23.10 -10.32
C PRO A 46 4.79 -22.93 -10.26
N GLU A 47 5.49 -23.02 -11.38
CA GLU A 47 6.74 -22.30 -11.44
C GLU A 47 6.37 -20.86 -11.09
N ALA A 48 6.59 -20.48 -9.83
CA ALA A 48 6.32 -19.13 -9.36
C ALA A 48 7.44 -18.27 -9.94
N VAL A 49 7.43 -18.14 -11.26
CA VAL A 49 8.20 -17.17 -12.00
C VAL A 49 7.53 -15.85 -11.66
N PHE A 50 7.98 -15.26 -10.57
CA PHE A 50 7.58 -13.91 -10.26
C PHE A 50 7.95 -13.06 -11.48
N ASN A 51 6.96 -12.41 -12.08
CA ASN A 51 7.28 -11.49 -13.15
C ASN A 51 8.09 -10.30 -12.59
N GLN A 52 8.68 -9.50 -13.45
CA GLN A 52 9.54 -8.39 -13.03
C GLN A 52 8.87 -7.42 -12.05
N LEU A 53 7.56 -7.14 -12.25
CA LEU A 53 6.78 -6.30 -11.34
C LEU A 53 6.64 -6.95 -9.97
N GLN A 54 6.41 -8.25 -9.93
CA GLN A 54 6.28 -8.99 -8.68
C GLN A 54 7.58 -8.95 -7.86
N HIS A 55 8.72 -9.23 -8.50
CA HIS A 55 10.03 -9.07 -7.85
C HIS A 55 10.26 -7.64 -7.37
N LEU A 56 9.90 -6.64 -8.18
CA LEU A 56 10.07 -5.23 -7.83
C LEU A 56 9.27 -4.86 -6.58
N VAL A 57 8.02 -5.31 -6.47
CA VAL A 57 7.16 -5.04 -5.31
C VAL A 57 7.68 -5.75 -4.06
N PHE A 58 7.97 -7.05 -4.14
CA PHE A 58 8.43 -7.83 -2.97
C PHE A 58 9.80 -7.37 -2.46
N ASN A 59 10.68 -6.88 -3.34
CA ASN A 59 11.98 -6.34 -2.94
C ASN A 59 11.90 -4.91 -2.38
N ASN A 60 10.79 -4.20 -2.59
CA ASN A 60 10.62 -2.80 -2.19
C ASN A 60 9.38 -2.58 -1.31
N ILE A 61 9.09 -3.55 -0.45
CA ILE A 61 8.01 -3.44 0.54
C ILE A 61 8.24 -2.17 1.38
N SER A 62 7.24 -1.29 1.34
CA SER A 62 7.29 0.01 2.01
C SER A 62 7.01 -0.12 3.52
N ALA A 63 7.08 0.99 4.26
CA ALA A 63 6.67 1.02 5.66
C ALA A 63 5.18 1.37 5.85
N ALA A 64 4.39 1.36 4.78
CA ALA A 64 2.95 1.56 4.87
C ALA A 64 2.29 0.41 5.68
N PRO A 65 1.09 0.60 6.23
CA PRO A 65 0.36 -0.48 6.89
C PRO A 65 0.19 -1.70 5.98
N SER A 66 0.27 -2.91 6.55
CA SER A 66 0.18 -4.16 5.78
C SER A 66 -1.07 -4.25 4.89
N LYS A 67 -2.21 -3.75 5.38
CA LYS A 67 -3.46 -3.66 4.59
C LYS A 67 -3.30 -2.82 3.32
N VAL A 68 -2.52 -1.74 3.40
CA VAL A 68 -2.28 -0.83 2.27
C VAL A 68 -1.33 -1.48 1.27
N ILE A 69 -0.29 -2.16 1.75
CA ILE A 69 0.64 -2.90 0.90
C ILE A 69 -0.09 -4.04 0.17
N ALA A 70 -0.92 -4.80 0.87
CA ALA A 70 -1.74 -5.86 0.27
C ALA A 70 -2.71 -5.30 -0.78
N PHE A 71 -3.37 -4.17 -0.49
CA PHE A 71 -4.22 -3.47 -1.44
C PHE A 71 -3.43 -3.05 -2.70
N SER A 72 -2.27 -2.42 -2.51
CA SER A 72 -1.40 -1.96 -3.60
C SER A 72 -0.99 -3.11 -4.52
N TRP A 73 -0.69 -4.26 -3.91
CA TRP A 73 -0.38 -5.48 -4.64
C TRP A 73 -1.56 -5.99 -5.46
N GLN A 74 -2.75 -6.07 -4.87
CA GLN A 74 -3.97 -6.46 -5.59
C GLN A 74 -4.27 -5.50 -6.74
N MET A 75 -4.06 -4.19 -6.54
CA MET A 75 -4.23 -3.16 -7.57
C MET A 75 -3.25 -3.36 -8.73
N LEU A 76 -1.97 -3.61 -8.44
CA LEU A 76 -0.94 -3.86 -9.46
C LEU A 76 -1.20 -5.14 -10.28
N LEU A 77 -1.92 -6.10 -9.71
CA LEU A 77 -2.37 -7.31 -10.40
C LEU A 77 -3.73 -7.15 -11.09
N ASP A 78 -4.32 -5.96 -11.06
CA ASP A 78 -5.65 -5.66 -11.58
C ASP A 78 -6.76 -6.55 -10.96
N ARG A 79 -6.70 -6.73 -9.64
CA ARG A 79 -7.62 -7.62 -8.90
C ARG A 79 -8.54 -6.89 -7.92
N ILE A 80 -8.53 -5.57 -7.92
CA ILE A 80 -9.40 -4.76 -7.06
C ILE A 80 -10.82 -4.63 -7.67
N PRO A 81 -11.85 -4.32 -6.86
CA PRO A 81 -13.23 -4.26 -7.34
C PRO A 81 -13.57 -2.92 -8.01
N THR A 82 -12.89 -2.62 -9.13
CA THR A 82 -13.29 -1.57 -10.09
C THR A 82 -14.47 -2.06 -10.95
N MET A 83 -15.19 -1.15 -11.61
CA MET A 83 -16.41 -1.53 -12.36
C MET A 83 -16.13 -2.51 -13.50
N ASP A 84 -15.01 -2.35 -14.21
CA ASP A 84 -14.58 -3.31 -15.22
C ASP A 84 -14.35 -4.72 -14.63
N ASN A 85 -13.63 -4.82 -13.53
CA ASN A 85 -13.32 -6.07 -12.84
C ASN A 85 -14.56 -6.73 -12.23
N LEU A 86 -15.51 -5.94 -11.72
CA LEU A 86 -16.79 -6.45 -11.24
C LEU A 86 -17.63 -7.02 -12.39
N THR A 87 -17.67 -6.30 -13.52
CA THR A 87 -18.38 -6.74 -14.73
C THR A 87 -17.79 -8.04 -15.27
N LEU A 88 -16.46 -8.14 -15.34
CA LEU A 88 -15.76 -9.37 -15.76
C LEU A 88 -16.05 -10.57 -14.85
N ARG A 89 -16.39 -10.33 -13.58
CA ARG A 89 -16.77 -11.38 -12.62
C ARG A 89 -18.26 -11.74 -12.67
N GLY A 90 -19.02 -11.16 -13.59
CA GLY A 90 -20.47 -11.35 -13.69
C GLY A 90 -21.25 -10.74 -12.51
N LEU A 91 -20.64 -9.83 -11.76
CA LEU A 91 -21.32 -9.12 -10.69
C LEU A 91 -22.08 -7.93 -11.30
N PRO A 92 -23.37 -7.72 -10.95
CA PRO A 92 -24.16 -6.62 -11.47
C PRO A 92 -23.63 -5.29 -10.92
N GLY A 93 -22.64 -4.72 -11.59
CA GLY A 93 -22.05 -3.42 -11.29
C GLY A 93 -22.93 -2.29 -11.80
N GLY A 94 -24.18 -2.20 -11.32
CA GLY A 94 -25.13 -1.17 -11.77
C GLY A 94 -25.32 -1.11 -13.30
N SER A 95 -26.11 -0.16 -13.77
CA SER A 95 -26.22 0.14 -15.22
C SER A 95 -25.09 1.05 -15.72
N ASN A 96 -24.31 1.65 -14.81
CA ASN A 96 -23.29 2.65 -15.11
C ASN A 96 -21.88 2.11 -14.83
N ILE A 97 -21.12 1.87 -15.90
CA ILE A 97 -19.72 1.42 -15.85
C ILE A 97 -18.72 2.58 -15.76
N ASN A 98 -19.21 3.83 -15.74
CA ASN A 98 -18.36 5.00 -15.77
C ASN A 98 -17.59 5.16 -14.46
N CYS A 99 -16.42 5.78 -14.58
CA CYS A 99 -15.57 6.19 -13.50
C CYS A 99 -16.37 7.00 -12.48
N SER A 100 -16.37 6.54 -11.25
CA SER A 100 -17.02 7.23 -10.14
C SER A 100 -16.52 8.66 -9.96
N PHE A 101 -15.32 9.01 -10.46
CA PHE A 101 -14.74 10.34 -10.31
C PHE A 101 -15.18 11.32 -11.39
N CYS A 102 -14.90 11.01 -12.65
CA CYS A 102 -15.10 11.93 -13.77
C CYS A 102 -16.40 11.68 -14.55
N ASN A 103 -17.05 10.52 -14.38
CA ASN A 103 -18.22 10.08 -15.12
C ASN A 103 -18.09 10.13 -16.66
N ALA A 104 -16.86 10.20 -17.20
CA ALA A 104 -16.58 10.44 -18.62
C ALA A 104 -15.95 9.23 -19.35
N GLY A 105 -15.40 8.26 -18.63
CA GLY A 105 -14.82 7.03 -19.18
C GLY A 105 -15.10 5.84 -18.28
N ALA A 106 -14.89 4.61 -18.77
CA ALA A 106 -15.10 3.39 -17.98
C ALA A 106 -14.17 3.36 -16.75
N GLU A 107 -14.68 2.90 -15.61
CA GLU A 107 -13.87 2.73 -14.40
C GLU A 107 -12.97 1.49 -14.50
N THR A 108 -11.78 1.68 -15.06
CA THR A 108 -10.69 0.71 -15.00
C THR A 108 -9.71 1.05 -13.88
N THR A 109 -8.91 0.07 -13.43
CA THR A 109 -7.86 0.30 -12.43
C THR A 109 -6.88 1.38 -12.90
N VAL A 110 -6.42 1.35 -14.15
CA VAL A 110 -5.49 2.38 -14.66
C VAL A 110 -6.16 3.75 -14.76
N HIS A 111 -7.41 3.80 -15.23
CA HIS A 111 -8.13 5.06 -15.31
C HIS A 111 -8.36 5.67 -13.93
N LEU A 112 -8.90 4.92 -12.98
CA LEU A 112 -9.20 5.41 -11.62
C LEU A 112 -7.97 5.99 -10.92
N PHE A 113 -6.81 5.31 -11.03
CA PHE A 113 -5.61 5.65 -10.27
C PHE A 113 -4.63 6.58 -10.99
N LEU A 114 -4.74 6.75 -12.30
CA LEU A 114 -3.82 7.59 -13.07
C LEU A 114 -4.56 8.48 -14.07
N HIS A 115 -5.33 7.92 -15.00
CA HIS A 115 -5.78 8.66 -16.21
C HIS A 115 -7.10 9.41 -16.05
N CYS A 116 -7.79 9.25 -14.92
CA CYS A 116 -8.94 10.08 -14.57
C CYS A 116 -8.48 11.52 -14.31
N GLY A 117 -9.12 12.52 -14.93
CA GLY A 117 -8.72 13.93 -14.81
C GLY A 117 -8.60 14.41 -13.36
N THR A 118 -9.54 14.01 -12.48
CA THR A 118 -9.46 14.33 -11.04
C THR A 118 -8.22 13.71 -10.37
N THR A 119 -7.94 12.44 -10.65
CA THR A 119 -6.79 11.75 -10.07
C THR A 119 -5.47 12.27 -10.64
N ALA A 120 -5.43 12.61 -11.93
CA ALA A 120 -4.29 13.23 -12.57
C ALA A 120 -3.95 14.58 -11.93
N ASN A 121 -4.93 15.42 -11.61
CA ASN A 121 -4.71 16.67 -10.88
C ASN A 121 -4.06 16.43 -9.51
N ILE A 122 -4.58 15.47 -8.73
CA ILE A 122 -3.97 15.07 -7.45
C ILE A 122 -2.54 14.59 -7.66
N TRP A 123 -2.29 13.77 -8.70
CA TRP A 123 -0.95 13.31 -9.03
C TRP A 123 0.02 14.46 -9.33
N TYR A 124 -0.40 15.46 -10.11
CA TYR A 124 0.42 16.62 -10.44
C TYR A 124 0.77 17.44 -9.19
N GLU A 125 -0.17 17.67 -8.29
CA GLU A 125 0.09 18.35 -7.02
C GLU A 125 1.07 17.58 -6.14
N ILE A 126 0.96 16.25 -6.09
CA ILE A 126 1.91 15.40 -5.36
C ILE A 126 3.28 15.43 -6.03
N ALA A 127 3.36 15.30 -7.36
CA ALA A 127 4.61 15.35 -8.11
C ALA A 127 5.32 16.70 -7.96
N TRP A 128 4.56 17.80 -8.01
CA TRP A 128 5.03 19.15 -7.72
C TRP A 128 5.59 19.25 -6.31
N TRP A 129 4.83 18.77 -5.31
CA TRP A 129 5.26 18.72 -3.93
C TRP A 129 6.63 18.03 -3.87
N ILE A 130 6.75 16.76 -4.24
CA ILE A 130 8.01 16.00 -4.09
C ILE A 130 9.14 16.35 -5.07
N GLY A 131 8.97 17.38 -5.91
CA GLY A 131 9.96 17.79 -6.92
C GLY A 131 10.24 16.72 -7.98
N GLN A 132 9.24 15.94 -8.36
CA GLN A 132 9.32 14.97 -9.46
C GLN A 132 8.76 15.59 -10.75
N PRO A 133 9.17 15.09 -11.94
CA PRO A 133 8.59 15.53 -13.20
C PRO A 133 7.06 15.40 -13.19
N LEU A 134 6.35 16.42 -13.71
CA LEU A 134 4.89 16.45 -13.86
C LEU A 134 4.41 15.55 -15.01
N MET A 135 4.97 14.35 -15.11
CA MET A 135 4.57 13.35 -16.11
C MET A 135 3.63 12.34 -15.47
N LEU A 136 2.52 12.07 -16.17
CA LEU A 136 1.59 11.04 -15.75
C LEU A 136 2.12 9.67 -16.22
N PRO A 137 2.28 8.69 -15.32
CA PRO A 137 2.75 7.36 -15.70
C PRO A 137 1.80 6.68 -16.69
N PRO A 138 2.31 5.94 -17.69
CA PRO A 138 1.46 5.24 -18.65
C PRO A 138 0.76 4.02 -18.05
N SER A 139 1.24 3.50 -16.92
CA SER A 139 0.63 2.37 -16.19
C SER A 139 1.03 2.38 -14.71
N LEU A 140 0.33 1.58 -13.92
CA LEU A 140 0.57 1.48 -12.47
C LEU A 140 1.94 0.88 -12.15
N SER A 141 2.40 -0.09 -12.94
CA SER A 141 3.75 -0.66 -12.81
C SER A 141 4.83 0.40 -13.06
N HIS A 142 4.64 1.28 -14.05
CA HIS A 142 5.54 2.41 -14.30
C HIS A 142 5.47 3.43 -13.17
N SER A 143 4.27 3.74 -12.65
CA SER A 143 4.12 4.65 -11.50
C SER A 143 4.89 4.14 -10.27
N PHE A 144 4.84 2.83 -10.00
CA PHE A 144 5.58 2.19 -8.92
C PHE A 144 7.09 2.26 -9.18
N SER A 145 7.50 1.92 -10.41
CA SER A 145 8.91 1.92 -10.83
C SER A 145 9.54 3.31 -10.75
N MET A 146 8.81 4.38 -11.08
CA MET A 146 9.27 5.75 -10.93
C MET A 146 9.64 6.08 -9.48
N MET A 147 8.85 5.61 -8.52
CA MET A 147 9.06 5.87 -7.10
C MET A 147 10.22 5.05 -6.52
N VAL A 148 10.35 3.77 -6.94
CA VAL A 148 11.50 2.92 -6.59
C VAL A 148 12.81 3.43 -7.20
N GLY A 149 12.73 3.86 -8.46
CA GLY A 149 13.85 4.30 -9.30
C GLY A 149 14.32 5.74 -9.02
N CYS A 150 13.59 6.50 -8.21
CA CYS A 150 13.95 7.87 -7.84
C CYS A 150 15.41 7.95 -7.35
N ARG A 151 16.15 8.94 -7.85
CA ARG A 151 17.54 9.24 -7.48
C ARG A 151 17.63 9.83 -6.07
N ALA A 152 17.33 8.99 -5.08
CA ALA A 152 17.40 9.31 -3.67
C ALA A 152 18.24 8.27 -2.92
N GLY A 153 18.78 8.65 -1.76
CA GLY A 153 19.42 7.71 -0.84
C GLY A 153 18.44 6.65 -0.34
N LYS A 154 18.94 5.58 0.31
CA LYS A 154 18.13 4.45 0.81
C LYS A 154 16.90 4.90 1.62
N ARG A 155 17.04 5.93 2.47
CA ARG A 155 15.95 6.50 3.27
C ARG A 155 14.92 7.25 2.41
N GLY A 156 15.40 8.05 1.45
CA GLY A 156 14.54 8.80 0.54
C GLY A 156 13.71 7.90 -0.37
N LYS A 157 14.30 6.81 -0.90
CA LYS A 157 13.55 5.79 -1.67
C LYS A 157 12.40 5.19 -0.86
N LYS A 158 12.65 4.84 0.41
CA LYS A 158 11.59 4.34 1.31
C LYS A 158 10.52 5.39 1.58
N GLY A 159 10.89 6.67 1.67
CA GLY A 159 9.94 7.79 1.74
C GLY A 159 9.06 7.92 0.49
N MET A 160 9.67 7.85 -0.69
CA MET A 160 8.94 7.85 -1.97
C MET A 160 7.94 6.69 -2.06
N MET A 161 8.33 5.49 -1.63
CA MET A 161 7.39 4.37 -1.58
C MET A 161 6.22 4.63 -0.64
N ILE A 162 6.45 5.22 0.53
CA ILE A 162 5.37 5.57 1.47
C ILE A 162 4.40 6.58 0.84
N ILE A 163 4.92 7.59 0.14
CA ILE A 163 4.11 8.59 -0.56
C ILE A 163 3.25 7.93 -1.64
N TRP A 164 3.83 7.06 -2.46
CA TRP A 164 3.10 6.32 -3.49
C TRP A 164 1.97 5.47 -2.91
N HIS A 165 2.24 4.73 -1.82
CA HIS A 165 1.22 3.93 -1.13
C HIS A 165 0.12 4.82 -0.53
N SER A 166 0.49 6.00 -0.01
CA SER A 166 -0.47 6.95 0.57
C SER A 166 -1.39 7.53 -0.51
N PHE A 167 -0.82 7.86 -1.68
CA PHE A 167 -1.56 8.32 -2.86
C PHE A 167 -2.62 7.30 -3.27
N ILE A 168 -2.23 6.07 -3.64
CA ILE A 168 -3.20 5.06 -4.09
C ILE A 168 -4.21 4.70 -3.00
N TRP A 169 -3.79 4.62 -1.73
CA TRP A 169 -4.73 4.32 -0.66
C TRP A 169 -5.78 5.41 -0.52
N THR A 170 -5.38 6.68 -0.62
CA THR A 170 -6.29 7.83 -0.53
C THR A 170 -7.28 7.83 -1.69
N ILE A 171 -6.83 7.63 -2.93
CA ILE A 171 -7.70 7.50 -4.10
C ILE A 171 -8.75 6.41 -3.90
N TRP A 172 -8.33 5.23 -3.40
CA TRP A 172 -9.25 4.13 -3.12
C TRP A 172 -10.29 4.48 -2.05
N GLN A 173 -9.86 5.15 -0.97
CA GLN A 173 -10.78 5.58 0.09
C GLN A 173 -11.80 6.60 -0.42
N ILE A 174 -11.36 7.58 -1.21
CA ILE A 174 -12.24 8.59 -1.82
C ILE A 174 -13.27 7.92 -2.73
N ARG A 175 -12.85 6.97 -3.58
CA ARG A 175 -13.74 6.20 -4.45
C ARG A 175 -14.81 5.44 -3.67
N ASN A 176 -14.42 4.74 -2.62
CA ASN A 176 -15.40 4.04 -1.79
C ASN A 176 -16.33 5.01 -1.07
N ASN A 177 -15.82 6.12 -0.55
CA ASN A 177 -16.64 7.13 0.09
C ASN A 177 -17.66 7.76 -0.88
N ARG A 178 -17.26 7.99 -2.13
CA ARG A 178 -18.16 8.50 -3.17
C ARG A 178 -19.28 7.53 -3.51
N ILE A 179 -18.98 6.24 -3.59
CA ILE A 179 -19.97 5.20 -3.95
C ILE A 179 -20.92 4.88 -2.80
N PHE A 180 -20.40 4.75 -1.58
CA PHE A 180 -21.19 4.25 -0.44
C PHE A 180 -21.79 5.37 0.41
N ASN A 181 -21.21 6.57 0.39
CA ASN A 181 -21.58 7.67 1.28
C ASN A 181 -21.85 9.00 0.55
N ASN A 182 -21.99 9.00 -0.78
CA ASN A 182 -22.16 10.21 -1.60
C ASN A 182 -21.07 11.28 -1.34
N GLY A 183 -19.85 10.85 -1.02
CA GLY A 183 -18.74 11.75 -0.74
C GLY A 183 -18.39 12.67 -1.92
N VAL A 184 -18.06 13.92 -1.60
CA VAL A 184 -17.52 14.90 -2.56
C VAL A 184 -16.01 14.70 -2.69
N ILE A 185 -15.46 14.97 -3.88
CA ILE A 185 -14.02 14.94 -4.11
C ILE A 185 -13.50 16.36 -4.08
N ASP A 186 -12.64 16.64 -3.10
CA ASP A 186 -11.85 17.87 -3.02
C ASP A 186 -10.39 17.51 -3.28
N VAL A 187 -9.79 18.12 -4.31
CA VAL A 187 -8.41 17.83 -4.73
C VAL A 187 -7.41 18.28 -3.66
N ASP A 188 -7.62 19.44 -3.06
CA ASP A 188 -6.70 20.01 -2.06
C ASP A 188 -6.75 19.18 -0.77
N GLU A 189 -7.96 18.80 -0.32
CA GLU A 189 -8.13 17.91 0.83
C GLU A 189 -7.49 16.54 0.59
N SER A 190 -7.60 16.02 -0.64
CA SER A 190 -6.98 14.75 -1.04
C SER A 190 -5.46 14.83 -0.93
N VAL A 191 -4.85 15.90 -1.46
CA VAL A 191 -3.41 16.14 -1.41
C VAL A 191 -2.92 16.26 0.04
N GLU A 192 -3.61 17.04 0.88
CA GLU A 192 -3.26 17.17 2.30
C GLU A 192 -3.40 15.84 3.07
N THR A 193 -4.40 15.04 2.72
CA THR A 193 -4.55 13.68 3.27
C THR A 193 -3.38 12.77 2.91
N ILE A 194 -2.92 12.81 1.66
CA ILE A 194 -1.76 12.03 1.20
C ILE A 194 -0.50 12.47 1.95
N LYS A 195 -0.25 13.77 2.07
CA LYS A 195 0.91 14.30 2.83
C LYS A 195 0.87 13.84 4.28
N ARG A 196 -0.29 13.95 4.93
CA ARG A 196 -0.52 13.54 6.33
C ARG A 196 -0.28 12.04 6.54
N LEU A 197 -0.87 11.18 5.72
CA LEU A 197 -0.68 9.72 5.81
C LEU A 197 0.78 9.34 5.58
N SER A 198 1.43 9.97 4.60
CA SER A 198 2.83 9.74 4.29
C SER A 198 3.72 10.04 5.50
N TRP A 199 3.47 11.17 6.16
CA TRP A 199 4.19 11.58 7.37
C TRP A 199 3.92 10.65 8.56
N GLN A 200 2.65 10.31 8.80
CA GLN A 200 2.25 9.40 9.88
C GLN A 200 2.94 8.03 9.75
N TRP A 201 2.94 7.45 8.54
CA TRP A 201 3.57 6.14 8.30
C TRP A 201 5.10 6.22 8.34
N PHE A 202 5.68 7.37 7.98
CA PHE A 202 7.11 7.60 8.11
C PHE A 202 7.56 7.68 9.58
N ILE A 203 6.87 8.46 10.42
CA ILE A 203 7.21 8.59 11.86
C ILE A 203 6.93 7.30 12.63
N GLY A 204 5.82 6.60 12.35
CA GLY A 204 5.47 5.34 13.01
C GLY A 204 6.57 4.28 12.92
N ARG A 205 7.53 4.46 11.99
CA ARG A 205 8.74 3.64 11.87
C ARG A 205 9.90 4.07 12.77
N MET A 206 10.05 5.37 13.05
CA MET A 206 11.11 5.89 13.93
C MET A 206 10.90 5.46 15.39
N GLN A 207 9.65 5.30 15.81
CA GLN A 207 9.32 4.85 17.17
C GLN A 207 9.64 3.36 17.42
N LYS A 208 9.86 2.56 16.36
CA LYS A 208 10.12 1.11 16.46
C LYS A 208 11.61 0.72 16.43
N VAL A 209 12.55 1.67 16.39
CA VAL A 209 13.97 1.35 16.56
C VAL A 209 14.26 1.35 18.06
N PRO A 210 14.56 0.19 18.69
CA PRO A 210 14.96 0.19 20.10
C PRO A 210 16.29 0.95 20.18
N ALA A 211 16.36 1.93 21.08
CA ALA A 211 17.64 2.50 21.47
C ALA A 211 18.47 1.36 22.08
N SER A 212 19.44 0.84 21.32
CA SER A 212 20.41 -0.10 21.85
C SER A 212 21.18 0.61 22.96
N SER A 213 21.09 0.05 24.16
CA SER A 213 21.73 0.51 25.38
C SER A 213 23.23 0.71 25.20
N THR A 214 23.70 1.95 25.28
CA THR A 214 25.08 2.24 25.71
C THR A 214 25.01 2.76 27.13
N ASN A 215 25.45 1.91 28.07
CA ASN A 215 25.76 2.30 29.45
C ASN A 215 26.86 3.37 29.44
N GLY A 216 26.70 4.42 30.24
CA GLY A 216 27.73 5.42 30.50
C GLY A 216 27.14 6.81 30.68
N GLY A 217 27.16 7.30 31.91
CA GLY A 217 26.51 8.54 32.32
C GLY A 217 26.97 9.79 31.58
N GLY A 218 26.05 10.76 31.50
CA GLY A 218 26.25 12.07 30.92
C GLY A 218 24.96 12.58 30.31
N THR A 219 24.38 13.61 30.94
CA THR A 219 23.20 14.32 30.46
C THR A 219 23.46 14.85 29.05
N GLN A 220 22.97 14.15 28.03
CA GLN A 220 22.84 14.70 26.68
C GLN A 220 21.41 14.48 26.23
N ALA A 221 20.69 15.60 26.10
CA ALA A 221 19.44 15.67 25.37
C ALA A 221 19.67 14.98 24.02
N THR A 222 18.93 13.91 23.76
CA THR A 222 18.99 13.19 22.49
C THR A 222 18.60 14.16 21.39
N ALA A 223 19.60 14.65 20.67
CA ALA A 223 19.41 15.47 19.50
C ALA A 223 18.49 14.72 18.53
N PHE A 224 17.31 15.27 18.27
CA PHE A 224 16.54 14.95 17.08
C PHE A 224 17.51 15.00 15.90
N SER A 225 17.77 13.85 15.25
CA SER A 225 18.57 13.84 14.03
C SER A 225 17.82 14.63 12.95
N TYR A 226 18.25 15.88 12.76
CA TYR A 226 17.68 16.89 11.87
C TYR A 226 17.53 16.40 10.41
N ASP A 227 18.32 15.40 9.98
CA ASP A 227 18.30 14.88 8.61
C ASP A 227 16.99 14.21 8.19
N GLY A 228 16.24 13.63 9.13
CA GLY A 228 14.95 12.98 8.84
C GLY A 228 13.82 13.98 8.65
N ALA A 229 13.84 15.06 9.43
CA ALA A 229 12.90 16.17 9.31
C ALA A 229 13.23 17.01 8.06
N LEU A 230 14.52 17.29 7.81
CA LEU A 230 14.98 18.07 6.65
C LEU A 230 14.61 17.46 5.29
N PHE A 231 14.48 16.13 5.17
CA PHE A 231 14.02 15.51 3.91
C PHE A 231 12.56 15.85 3.56
N VAL A 232 11.70 16.05 4.57
CA VAL A 232 10.29 16.42 4.39
C VAL A 232 10.12 17.95 4.39
N PHE A 233 10.94 18.69 5.15
CA PHE A 233 10.92 20.15 5.19
C PHE A 233 11.59 20.84 4.00
N ARG A 234 12.48 20.16 3.24
CA ARG A 234 13.00 20.69 1.96
C ARG A 234 11.93 20.82 0.86
N VAL A 235 10.70 20.45 1.16
CA VAL A 235 9.57 20.33 0.23
C VAL A 235 8.45 21.34 0.55
N LEU A 236 8.66 22.23 1.53
CA LEU A 236 7.71 23.27 1.93
C LEU A 236 8.41 24.64 1.94
N PRO A 237 8.41 25.40 0.82
CA PRO A 237 8.96 26.76 0.82
C PRO A 237 8.24 27.70 1.80
N VAL A 238 6.97 27.41 2.12
CA VAL A 238 6.07 28.34 2.83
C VAL A 238 6.13 28.18 4.35
N LEU A 239 6.34 26.97 4.88
CA LEU A 239 6.42 26.75 6.33
C LEU A 239 7.80 27.06 6.93
N PHE A 240 8.85 27.13 6.10
CA PHE A 240 10.18 27.52 6.54
C PHE A 240 10.21 29.01 6.97
N TRP A 241 9.45 29.87 6.30
CA TRP A 241 9.31 31.29 6.67
C TRP A 241 8.52 31.49 7.97
N LEU A 242 7.43 30.74 8.18
CA LEU A 242 6.63 30.87 9.40
C LEU A 242 7.34 30.30 10.64
N LEU A 243 8.06 29.19 10.50
CA LEU A 243 8.87 28.65 11.61
C LEU A 243 10.08 29.53 11.90
N HIS A 244 10.72 30.13 10.89
CA HIS A 244 11.76 31.14 11.14
C HIS A 244 11.18 32.37 11.83
N ILE A 245 10.02 32.90 11.44
CA ILE A 245 9.41 34.08 12.10
C ILE A 245 9.02 33.76 13.55
N VAL A 246 8.41 32.60 13.81
CA VAL A 246 8.03 32.20 15.18
C VAL A 246 9.27 31.94 16.04
N MET A 247 10.34 31.37 15.48
CA MET A 247 11.61 31.21 16.20
C MET A 247 12.37 32.54 16.36
N PHE A 248 12.33 33.46 15.40
CA PHE A 248 12.98 34.77 15.49
C PHE A 248 12.30 35.67 16.53
N VAL A 249 10.97 35.62 16.62
CA VAL A 249 10.19 36.33 17.65
C VAL A 249 10.39 35.72 19.05
N ALA A 250 10.60 34.40 19.14
CA ALA A 250 10.91 33.75 20.42
C ALA A 250 12.36 34.00 20.90
N PHE A 251 13.32 34.17 19.99
CA PHE A 251 14.73 34.37 20.35
C PHE A 251 15.07 35.82 20.75
N PHE A 252 14.32 36.83 20.27
CA PHE A 252 14.58 38.23 20.58
C PHE A 252 13.85 38.80 21.81
N ARG A 253 13.06 37.99 22.52
CA ARG A 253 12.34 38.45 23.72
C ARG A 253 13.06 38.19 25.05
N TRP A 254 14.34 37.83 25.02
CA TRP A 254 15.16 37.55 26.21
C TRP A 254 16.60 38.08 26.10
N THR A 255 16.76 39.32 25.65
CA THR A 255 17.96 40.12 25.94
C THR A 255 17.60 41.60 26.04
N VAL A 256 17.01 42.00 27.18
CA VAL A 256 17.19 43.29 27.84
C VAL A 256 17.17 43.02 29.34
#